data_AF-A0A7V5EZV7-F1
#
_entry.id   AF-A0A7V5EZV7-F1
#
_cell.length_a   1.000
_cell.length_b   1.000
_cell.length_c   1.000
_cell.angle_alpha   90.00
_cell.angle_beta   90.00
_cell.angle_gamma   90.00
#
_symmetry.space_group_name_H-M   'P 1'
#
loop_
_entity.id
_entity.type
_entity.pdbx_description
1 polymer ?
#
loop_
_entity_poly.entity_id
_entity_poly.type
_entity_poly.pdbx_seq_one_letter_code
_entity_poly.pdbx_strand_id
1 'polypeptide(L)'
;MLNSYEAVYHHGILQWIHDVPDGDNLRVIVTVLERENVRNVSEESIEQLLQRTKGIVRPAKSRDEIDKDIATMRAEWERGWE
;
A
#
# COMPACT_ATOMS: atom_id res chain seq x y z
N MET A 1 -22.59 33.83 12.77
CA MET A 1 -21.55 33.46 11.78
C MET A 1 -21.69 31.98 11.52
N LEU A 2 -21.64 31.51 10.27
CA LEU A 2 -21.61 30.08 9.98
C LEU A 2 -20.21 29.58 10.30
N ASN A 3 -20.06 28.70 11.29
CA ASN A 3 -18.81 27.99 11.50
C ASN A 3 -18.79 26.79 10.55
N SER A 4 -17.78 26.73 9.69
CA SER A 4 -17.60 25.60 8.77
C SER A 4 -16.66 24.60 9.42
N TYR A 5 -17.05 23.32 9.37
CA TYR A 5 -16.27 22.20 9.91
C TYR A 5 -15.94 21.25 8.78
N GLU A 6 -14.73 20.68 8.83
CA GLU A 6 -14.25 19.76 7.80
C GLU A 6 -14.38 18.31 8.28
N ALA A 7 -14.96 17.47 7.42
CA ALA A 7 -15.16 16.06 7.69
C ALA A 7 -14.99 15.22 6.43
N VAL A 8 -14.52 13.99 6.64
CA VAL A 8 -14.57 12.93 5.63
C VAL A 8 -15.91 12.22 5.75
N TYR A 9 -16.64 12.14 4.64
CA TYR A 9 -17.84 11.30 4.54
C TYR A 9 -17.44 9.89 4.10
N HIS A 10 -17.66 8.90 4.97
CA HIS A 10 -17.36 7.50 4.69
C HIS A 10 -18.56 6.63 5.08
N HIS A 11 -19.20 6.00 4.08
CA HIS A 11 -20.34 5.08 4.26
C HIS A 11 -21.47 5.59 5.18
N GLY A 12 -21.87 6.86 5.07
CA GLY A 12 -22.95 7.42 5.88
C GLY A 12 -22.51 8.01 7.22
N ILE A 13 -21.22 7.93 7.54
CA ILE A 13 -20.64 8.49 8.76
C ILE A 13 -19.76 9.69 8.37
N LEU A 14 -19.92 10.80 9.10
CA LEU A 14 -19.03 11.96 9.02
C LEU A 14 -17.94 11.81 10.07
N GLN A 15 -16.69 11.80 9.63
CA GLN A 15 -15.51 11.80 10.50
C GLN A 15 -14.85 13.17 10.44
N TRP A 16 -14.90 13.92 11.55
CA TRP A 16 -14.29 15.24 11.65
C TRP A 16 -12.76 15.16 11.60
N ILE A 17 -12.11 16.05 10.85
CA ILE A 17 -10.65 16.03 10.66
C ILE A 17 -9.93 16.89 11.71
N HIS A 18 -10.49 18.07 12.00
CA HIS A 18 -9.86 19.06 12.88
C HIS A 18 -10.66 19.24 14.17
N ASP A 19 -11.68 20.09 14.10
CA ASP A 19 -12.53 20.40 15.23
C ASP A 19 -13.88 19.71 15.08
N VAL A 20 -14.37 19.20 16.21
CA VAL A 20 -15.74 18.70 16.32
C VAL A 20 -16.61 19.85 16.80
N PRO A 21 -17.76 20.11 16.17
CA PRO A 21 -18.69 21.10 16.68
C PRO A 21 -19.21 20.69 18.07
N ASP A 22 -19.23 21.64 19.01
CA ASP A 22 -19.68 21.39 20.38
C ASP A 22 -21.18 21.11 20.45
N GLY A 23 -21.55 20.00 21.08
CA GLY A 23 -22.94 19.62 21.36
C GLY A 23 -23.30 18.21 20.91
N ASP A 24 -24.47 17.76 21.34
CA ASP A 24 -25.04 16.47 20.96
C ASP A 24 -26.29 16.69 20.07
N ASN A 25 -26.56 15.77 19.14
CA ASN A 25 -27.67 15.84 18.18
C ASN A 25 -27.71 17.11 17.30
N LEU A 26 -26.55 17.52 16.78
CA LEU A 26 -26.43 18.70 15.93
C LEU A 26 -27.03 18.49 14.53
N ARG A 27 -27.81 19.46 14.06
CA ARG A 27 -28.32 19.49 12.68
C ARG A 27 -27.31 20.20 11.78
N VAL A 28 -26.70 19.45 10.86
CA VAL A 28 -25.65 19.96 9.96
C VAL A 28 -26.10 19.99 8.50
N ILE A 29 -25.51 20.90 7.71
CA ILE A 29 -25.65 20.94 6.25
C ILE A 29 -24.33 20.42 5.67
N VAL A 30 -24.40 19.38 4.82
CA VAL A 30 -23.22 18.78 4.20
C VAL A 30 -23.04 19.33 2.79
N THR A 31 -21.90 19.97 2.55
CA THR A 31 -21.48 20.40 1.21
C THR A 31 -20.30 19.54 0.78
N VAL A 32 -20.45 18.79 -0.31
CA VAL A 32 -19.37 17.97 -0.87
C VAL A 32 -18.43 18.86 -1.66
N LEU A 33 -17.22 19.09 -1.14
CA LEU A 33 -16.21 19.92 -1.78
C LEU A 33 -15.48 19.19 -2.90
N GLU A 34 -15.04 17.95 -2.62
CA GLU A 34 -14.36 17.10 -3.58
C GLU A 34 -14.92 15.68 -3.49
N ARG A 35 -15.01 15.01 -4.65
CA ARG A 35 -15.20 13.57 -4.70
C ARG A 35 -13.85 12.98 -5.09
N GLU A 36 -13.28 12.16 -4.22
CA GLU A 36 -12.21 11.28 -4.65
C GLU A 36 -12.75 10.46 -5.82
N ASN A 37 -12.26 10.78 -7.02
CA ASN A 37 -12.31 9.82 -8.10
C ASN A 37 -11.36 8.73 -7.67
N VAL A 38 -11.90 7.73 -6.97
CA VAL A 38 -11.25 6.43 -6.84
C VAL A 38 -11.03 6.00 -8.27
N ARG A 39 -9.82 6.28 -8.80
CA ARG A 39 -9.40 5.73 -10.08
C ARG A 39 -9.53 4.25 -9.84
N ASN A 40 -10.54 3.63 -10.46
CA ASN A 40 -10.68 2.19 -10.48
C ASN A 40 -9.31 1.69 -10.91
N VAL A 41 -8.54 1.15 -9.96
CA VAL A 41 -7.28 0.52 -10.26
C VAL A 41 -7.69 -0.61 -11.19
N SER A 42 -7.43 -0.45 -12.48
CA SER A 42 -7.90 -1.40 -13.48
C SER A 42 -7.42 -2.78 -13.07
N GLU A 43 -8.23 -3.82 -13.29
CA GLU A 43 -7.80 -5.20 -13.00
C GLU A 43 -6.44 -5.51 -13.67
N GLU A 44 -6.21 -4.89 -14.84
CA GLU A 44 -4.94 -4.87 -15.57
C GLU A 44 -3.76 -4.33 -14.73
N SER A 45 -3.98 -3.31 -13.89
CA SER A 45 -2.96 -2.76 -12.98
C SER A 45 -2.63 -3.72 -11.83
N ILE A 46 -3.62 -4.47 -11.33
CA ILE A 46 -3.42 -5.48 -10.28
C ILE A 46 -2.68 -6.69 -10.86
N GLU A 47 -3.06 -7.15 -12.04
CA GLU A 47 -2.38 -8.25 -12.72
C GLU A 47 -0.92 -7.88 -13.05
N GLN A 48 -0.65 -6.65 -13.53
CA GLN A 48 0.71 -6.16 -13.74
C GLN A 48 1.54 -6.12 -12.45
N LEU A 49 0.96 -5.70 -11.32
CA LEU A 49 1.61 -5.73 -10.01
C LEU A 49 1.90 -7.16 -9.53
N LEU A 50 0.96 -8.09 -9.75
CA LEU A 50 1.13 -9.51 -9.42
C LEU A 50 2.19 -10.17 -10.32
N GLN A 51 2.23 -9.86 -11.61
CA GLN A 51 3.28 -10.35 -12.53
C GLN A 51 4.66 -9.83 -12.13
N ARG A 52 4.76 -8.55 -11.75
CA ARG A 52 6.00 -7.94 -11.27
C ARG A 52 6.53 -8.59 -9.99
N THR A 53 5.63 -9.06 -9.12
CA THR A 53 5.98 -9.68 -7.83
C THR A 53 6.13 -11.21 -7.91
N LYS A 54 5.54 -11.88 -8.92
CA LYS A 54 5.69 -13.32 -9.19
C LYS A 54 7.14 -13.76 -9.43
N GLY A 55 8.03 -12.86 -9.85
CA GLY A 55 9.47 -13.15 -9.99
C GLY A 55 10.21 -13.44 -8.66
N ILE A 56 9.56 -13.22 -7.51
CA ILE A 56 10.15 -13.42 -6.17
C ILE A 56 9.94 -14.86 -5.67
N VAL A 57 8.95 -15.59 -6.20
CA VAL A 57 8.75 -17.00 -5.87
C VAL A 57 9.64 -17.86 -6.76
N ARG A 58 10.95 -17.84 -6.49
CA ARG A 58 11.84 -18.84 -7.09
C ARG A 58 11.46 -20.22 -6.53
N PRO A 59 11.43 -21.28 -7.36
CA PRO A 59 11.29 -22.64 -6.86
C PRO A 59 12.36 -22.91 -5.80
N ALA A 60 12.01 -23.67 -4.77
CA ALA A 60 12.96 -24.06 -3.74
C ALA A 60 14.17 -24.73 -4.41
N LYS A 61 15.37 -24.19 -4.16
CA LYS A 61 16.61 -24.79 -4.68
C LYS A 61 16.73 -26.19 -4.13
N SER A 62 17.13 -27.13 -4.98
CA SER A 62 17.53 -28.46 -4.53
C SER A 62 18.78 -28.35 -3.64
N ARG A 63 18.99 -29.34 -2.78
CA ARG A 63 20.17 -29.39 -1.91
C ARG A 63 21.48 -29.26 -2.72
N ASP A 64 21.56 -29.91 -3.88
CA ASP A 64 22.75 -29.89 -4.73
C ASP A 64 23.02 -28.49 -5.32
N GLU A 65 21.95 -27.74 -5.67
CA GLU A 65 22.08 -26.35 -6.12
C GLU A 65 22.55 -25.43 -4.99
N ILE A 66 22.07 -25.66 -3.76
CA ILE A 66 22.52 -24.92 -2.57
C ILE A 66 24.00 -25.20 -2.30
N ASP A 67 24.42 -26.47 -2.35
CA ASP A 67 25.81 -26.87 -2.11
C ASP A 67 26.75 -26.27 -3.18
N LYS A 68 26.30 -26.22 -4.44
CA LYS A 68 27.04 -25.58 -5.55
C LYS A 68 27.17 -24.07 -5.37
N ASP A 69 26.10 -23.40 -4.94
CA ASP A 69 26.13 -21.96 -4.67
C ASP A 69 27.06 -21.63 -3.51
N ILE A 70 27.01 -22.41 -2.42
CA ILE A 70 27.93 -22.25 -1.28
C ILE A 70 29.38 -22.44 -1.71
N ALA A 71 29.67 -23.45 -2.55
CA ALA A 71 31.02 -23.68 -3.08
C ALA A 71 31.50 -22.51 -3.94
N THR A 72 30.61 -21.94 -4.77
CA THR A 72 30.91 -20.78 -5.61
C THR A 72 31.20 -19.54 -4.77
N MET A 73 30.36 -19.25 -3.79
CA MET A 73 30.56 -18.11 -2.87
C MET A 73 31.85 -18.23 -2.07
N ARG A 74 32.24 -19.44 -1.64
CA ARG A 74 33.52 -19.67 -0.96
C ARG A 74 34.71 -19.47 -1.89
N ALA A 75 34.63 -19.96 -3.11
CA ALA A 75 35.68 -19.75 -4.11
C ALA A 75 35.85 -18.25 -4.47
N GLU A 76 34.75 -17.50 -4.52
CA GLU A 76 34.79 -16.04 -4.68
C GLU A 76 35.42 -15.33 -3.48
N TRP A 77 35.16 -15.82 -2.26
CA TRP A 77 35.73 -15.28 -1.02
C TRP A 77 37.22 -15.59 -0.86
N GLU A 78 37.65 -16.76 -1.33
CA GLU A 78 39.05 -17.20 -1.33
C GLU A 78 39.84 -16.65 -2.52
N ARG A 79 39.17 -16.00 -3.48
CA ARG A 79 39.84 -15.31 -4.58
C ARG A 79 40.63 -14.13 -4.01
N GLY A 80 41.94 -14.32 -3.87
CA GLY A 80 42.86 -13.24 -3.56
C GLY A 80 42.62 -12.04 -4.49
N TRP A 81 42.63 -10.85 -3.91
CA TRP A 81 42.56 -9.60 -4.66
C TRP A 81 43.91 -9.38 -5.36
N GLU A 82 44.07 -9.92 -6.57
CA GLU A 82 45.07 -9.43 -7.53
C GLU A 82 44.56 -8.15 -8.21
#